data_AF-A0A382TI52-F1
#
_entry.id   AF-A0A382TI52-F1
#
_cell.length_a   1.000
_cell.length_b   1.000
_cell.length_c   1.000
_cell.angle_alpha   90.00
_cell.angle_beta   90.00
_cell.angle_gamma   90.00
#
_symmetry.space_group_name_H-M   'P 1'
#
loop_
_entity.id
_entity.type
_entity.pdbx_description
1 polymer ?
#
loop_
_entity_poly.entity_id
_entity_poly.type
_entity_poly.pdbx_seq_one_letter_code
_entity_poly.pdbx_strand_id
1 'polypeptide(L)'
;NFLPRMSLSLLAAYLRGDGEEAERLRALMVPFEDFRGENGARYSGSALHAAMERAGLAGGPVIPFAEDVAAADLPRVHEMMDGLLVEEERLADAIVAVGGDAS
;
A
#
# COMPACT_ATOMS: atom_id res chain seq x y z
N ASN A 1 6.07 -2.04 -3.70
CA ASN A 1 6.58 -0.73 -4.15
C ASN A 1 6.74 0.25 -3.01
N PHE A 2 5.72 0.48 -2.17
CA PHE A 2 5.79 1.52 -1.12
C PHE A 2 5.28 1.06 0.27
N LEU A 3 4.69 -0.15 0.39
CA LEU A 3 4.25 -0.76 1.67
C LEU A 3 4.81 -2.19 1.84
N PRO A 4 6.15 -2.36 1.87
CA PRO A 4 6.74 -3.69 1.90
C PRO A 4 6.39 -4.48 3.16
N ARG A 5 6.29 -3.85 4.34
CA ARG A 5 6.02 -4.57 5.60
C ARG A 5 4.60 -5.06 5.66
N MET A 6 3.61 -4.28 5.23
CA MET A 6 2.23 -4.74 5.14
C MET A 6 2.11 -6.03 4.31
N SER A 7 2.75 -6.07 3.14
CA SER A 7 2.72 -7.25 2.26
C SER A 7 3.39 -8.47 2.91
N LEU A 8 4.54 -8.26 3.57
CA LEU A 8 5.25 -9.33 4.28
C LEU A 8 4.48 -9.81 5.52
N SER A 9 3.87 -8.91 6.28
CA SER A 9 3.06 -9.24 7.46
C SER A 9 1.80 -10.01 7.08
N LEU A 10 1.15 -9.64 5.96
CA LEU A 10 0.02 -10.39 5.41
C LEU A 10 0.42 -11.83 5.10
N LEU A 11 1.54 -12.02 4.38
CA LEU A 11 2.06 -13.35 4.07
C LEU A 11 2.44 -14.12 5.35
N ALA A 12 3.09 -13.45 6.31
CA ALA A 12 3.49 -14.07 7.56
C ALA A 12 2.27 -14.54 8.38
N ALA A 13 1.24 -13.71 8.50
CA ALA A 13 -0.03 -14.04 9.15
C ALA A 13 -0.70 -15.24 8.49
N TYR A 14 -0.76 -15.26 7.16
CA TYR A 14 -1.29 -16.39 6.41
C TYR A 14 -0.50 -17.68 6.68
N LEU A 15 0.83 -17.64 6.63
CA LEU A 15 1.69 -18.83 6.82
C LEU A 15 1.59 -19.42 8.24
N ARG A 16 1.31 -18.59 9.25
CA ARG A 16 1.12 -19.04 10.65
C ARG A 16 -0.33 -19.39 10.99
N GLY A 17 -1.22 -19.40 10.00
CA GLY A 17 -2.64 -19.74 10.18
C GLY A 17 -3.49 -18.66 10.87
N ASP A 18 -2.97 -17.43 10.97
CA ASP A 18 -3.69 -16.30 11.55
C ASP A 18 -4.54 -15.61 10.48
N GLY A 19 -5.69 -16.21 10.20
CA GLY A 19 -6.62 -15.73 9.17
C GLY A 19 -7.26 -14.38 9.50
N GLU A 20 -7.40 -14.04 10.79
CA GLU A 20 -7.98 -12.78 11.22
C GLU A 20 -7.05 -11.61 10.90
N GLU A 21 -5.78 -11.72 11.28
CA GLU A 21 -4.79 -10.68 10.96
C GLU A 21 -4.54 -10.57 9.46
N ALA A 22 -4.51 -11.71 8.75
CA ALA A 22 -4.39 -11.71 7.30
C ALA A 22 -5.57 -10.97 6.63
N GLU A 23 -6.81 -11.24 7.03
CA GLU A 23 -7.97 -10.54 6.47
C GLU A 23 -7.98 -9.06 6.84
N ARG A 24 -7.60 -8.69 8.08
CA ARG A 24 -7.51 -7.29 8.50
C ARG A 24 -6.53 -6.51 7.61
N LEU A 25 -5.33 -7.04 7.38
CA LEU A 25 -4.32 -6.41 6.53
C LEU A 25 -4.78 -6.34 5.07
N ARG A 26 -5.41 -7.41 4.56
CA ARG A 26 -5.99 -7.43 3.21
C ARG A 26 -7.05 -6.34 3.06
N ALA A 27 -7.99 -6.24 3.99
CA ALA A 27 -9.09 -5.29 3.95
C ALA A 27 -8.63 -3.84 3.90
N LEU A 28 -7.51 -3.50 4.55
CA LEU A 28 -6.89 -2.17 4.45
C LEU A 28 -6.36 -1.86 3.05
N MET A 29 -5.81 -2.85 2.34
CA MET A 29 -5.21 -2.67 1.01
C MET A 29 -6.23 -2.67 -0.14
N VAL A 30 -7.39 -3.30 0.06
CA VAL A 30 -8.43 -3.47 -0.98
C VAL A 30 -8.87 -2.16 -1.63
N PRO A 31 -9.19 -1.07 -0.89
CA PRO A 31 -9.65 0.16 -1.52
C PRO A 31 -8.67 0.72 -2.57
N PHE A 32 -7.37 0.61 -2.29
CA PHE A 32 -6.34 1.06 -3.23
C PHE A 32 -6.26 0.16 -4.47
N GLU A 33 -6.40 -1.15 -4.30
CA GLU A 33 -6.44 -2.10 -5.42
C GLU A 33 -7.71 -1.96 -6.25
N ASP A 34 -8.86 -1.69 -5.63
CA ASP A 34 -10.11 -1.40 -6.33
C ASP A 34 -9.97 -0.11 -7.17
N PHE A 35 -9.37 0.94 -6.60
CA PHE A 35 -9.07 2.18 -7.33
C PHE A 35 -8.17 1.93 -8.54
N ARG A 36 -7.15 1.07 -8.42
CA ARG A 36 -6.29 0.66 -9.53
C ARG A 36 -7.07 -0.07 -10.64
N GLY A 37 -8.14 -0.76 -10.29
CA GLY A 37 -9.01 -1.50 -11.21
C GLY A 37 -10.14 -0.67 -11.84
N GLU A 38 -10.43 0.53 -11.35
CA GLU A 38 -11.53 1.36 -11.84
C GLU A 38 -11.43 1.65 -13.35
N ASN A 39 -12.60 1.74 -14.01
CA ASN A 39 -12.74 2.15 -15.41
C ASN A 39 -11.83 1.39 -16.39
N GLY A 40 -11.75 0.06 -16.24
CA GLY A 40 -10.91 -0.78 -17.10
C GLY A 40 -9.43 -0.72 -16.73
N ALA A 41 -9.13 -0.57 -15.44
CA ALA A 41 -7.78 -0.50 -14.89
C ALA A 41 -6.94 0.66 -15.47
N ARG A 42 -7.59 1.78 -15.81
CA ARG A 42 -6.94 2.95 -16.41
C ARG A 42 -5.80 3.53 -15.57
N TYR A 43 -5.88 3.34 -14.24
CA TYR A 43 -4.88 3.82 -13.26
C TYR A 43 -4.00 2.72 -12.68
N SER A 44 -4.02 1.50 -13.23
CA SER A 44 -3.29 0.35 -12.66
C SER A 44 -1.82 0.63 -12.34
N GLY A 45 -1.13 1.34 -13.25
CA GLY A 45 0.27 1.76 -13.08
C GLY A 45 0.42 3.15 -12.45
N SER A 46 -0.32 4.15 -12.94
CA SER A 46 -0.17 5.54 -12.50
C SER A 46 -0.57 5.77 -11.05
N ALA A 47 -1.52 5.01 -10.51
CA ALA A 47 -1.84 5.06 -9.09
C ALA A 47 -0.68 4.59 -8.20
N LEU A 48 0.14 3.63 -8.67
CA LEU A 48 1.35 3.24 -7.94
C LEU A 48 2.36 4.39 -7.89
N HIS A 49 2.50 5.14 -8.98
CA HIS A 49 3.40 6.29 -9.03
C HIS A 49 2.92 7.40 -8.08
N ALA A 50 1.62 7.73 -8.12
CA ALA A 50 1.02 8.69 -7.20
C ALA A 50 1.15 8.26 -5.73
N ALA A 51 0.96 6.96 -5.44
CA ALA A 51 1.15 6.40 -4.10
C ALA A 51 2.60 6.46 -3.62
N MET A 52 3.57 6.19 -4.51
CA MET A 52 4.99 6.33 -4.20
C MET A 52 5.33 7.77 -3.85
N GLU A 53 4.88 8.75 -4.65
CA GLU A 53 5.08 10.17 -4.36
C GLU A 53 4.45 10.56 -3.01
N ARG A 54 3.25 10.07 -2.69
CA ARG A 54 2.61 10.29 -1.38
C ARG A 54 3.42 9.68 -0.23
N ALA A 55 4.06 8.54 -0.46
CA ALA A 55 4.96 7.89 0.50
C ALA A 55 6.36 8.55 0.58
N GLY A 56 6.60 9.66 -0.12
CA GLY A 56 7.90 10.33 -0.17
C GLY A 56 8.96 9.61 -1.01
N LEU A 57 8.53 8.68 -1.88
CA LEU A 57 9.38 7.94 -2.81
C LEU A 57 9.23 8.52 -4.22
N ALA A 58 10.26 8.38 -5.05
CA ALA A 58 10.17 8.78 -6.45
C ALA A 58 9.29 7.80 -7.24
N GLY A 59 8.08 8.23 -7.63
CA GLY A 59 7.16 7.47 -8.46
C GLY A 59 7.52 7.52 -9.94
N GLY A 60 8.10 8.64 -10.39
CA GLY A 60 8.56 8.81 -11.77
C GLY A 60 7.43 8.95 -12.80
N PRO A 61 7.77 9.17 -14.08
CA PRO A 61 6.78 9.46 -15.11
C PRO A 61 5.95 8.22 -15.47
N VAL A 62 4.68 8.43 -15.77
CA VAL A 62 3.82 7.42 -16.37
C VAL A 62 4.21 7.23 -17.84
N ILE A 63 4.23 5.99 -18.32
CA ILE A 63 4.62 5.67 -19.70
C ILE A 63 3.60 6.24 -20.71
N PRO A 64 4.02 6.50 -21.96
CA PRO A 64 3.09 6.91 -23.00
C PRO A 64 1.90 5.95 -23.14
N PHE A 65 0.72 6.51 -23.45
CA PHE A 65 -0.57 5.82 -23.61
C PHE A 65 -1.22 5.28 -22.32
N ALA A 66 -0.52 5.30 -21.18
CA ALA A 66 -1.14 5.14 -19.88
C ALA A 66 -1.67 6.50 -19.37
N GLU A 67 -2.79 6.47 -18.65
CA GLU A 67 -3.43 7.67 -18.11
C GLU A 67 -2.82 8.01 -16.74
N ASP A 68 -2.37 9.26 -16.57
CA ASP A 68 -2.03 9.79 -15.24
C ASP A 68 -3.27 9.81 -14.34
N VAL A 69 -3.07 9.62 -13.02
CA VAL A 69 -4.17 9.85 -12.06
C VAL A 69 -4.62 11.29 -12.18
N ALA A 70 -5.91 11.48 -12.48
CA ALA A 70 -6.47 12.82 -12.63
C ALA A 70 -6.33 13.61 -11.32
N ALA A 71 -6.12 14.92 -11.42
CA ALA A 71 -5.98 15.78 -10.25
C ALA A 71 -7.19 15.70 -9.29
N ALA A 72 -8.39 15.44 -9.82
CA ALA A 72 -9.60 15.26 -9.04
C ALA A 72 -9.61 13.95 -8.23
N ASP A 73 -8.87 12.94 -8.66
CA ASP A 73 -8.78 11.62 -8.00
C ASP A 73 -7.60 11.53 -7.01
N LEU A 74 -6.61 12.42 -7.11
CA LEU A 74 -5.45 12.46 -6.18
C LEU A 74 -5.86 12.53 -4.69
N PRO A 75 -6.87 13.32 -4.27
CA PRO A 75 -7.30 13.32 -2.88
C PRO A 75 -7.73 11.94 -2.38
N ARG A 76 -8.42 11.13 -3.21
CA ARG A 76 -8.81 9.76 -2.86
C ARG A 76 -7.58 8.87 -2.68
N VAL A 77 -6.60 8.99 -3.57
CA VAL A 77 -5.33 8.25 -3.45
C VAL A 77 -4.62 8.63 -2.14
N HIS A 78 -4.54 9.92 -1.83
CA HIS A 78 -3.90 10.38 -0.59
C HIS A 78 -4.59 9.84 0.66
N GLU A 79 -5.92 9.88 0.72
CA GLU A 79 -6.69 9.38 1.85
C GLU A 79 -6.44 7.88 2.09
N MET A 80 -6.51 7.06 1.03
CA MET A 80 -6.20 5.63 1.13
C MET A 80 -4.75 5.40 1.56
N MET A 81 -3.81 6.17 1.00
CA MET A 81 -2.40 6.06 1.31
C MET A 81 -2.05 6.47 2.73
N ASP A 82 -2.69 7.51 3.26
CA ASP A 82 -2.44 7.98 4.63
C ASP A 82 -2.76 6.89 5.65
N GLY A 83 -3.89 6.19 5.48
CA GLY A 83 -4.25 5.06 6.34
C GLY A 83 -3.26 3.90 6.23
N LEU A 84 -2.80 3.59 5.02
CA LEU A 84 -1.84 2.52 4.77
C LEU A 84 -0.44 2.84 5.34
N LEU A 85 -0.01 4.10 5.24
CA LEU A 85 1.30 4.54 5.74
C LEU A 85 1.35 4.47 7.28
N VAL A 86 0.27 4.84 7.96
CA VAL A 86 0.16 4.69 9.42
C VAL A 86 0.31 3.22 9.83
N GLU A 87 -0.33 2.31 9.10
CA GLU A 87 -0.24 0.87 9.39
C GLU A 87 1.15 0.30 9.08
N GLU A 88 1.76 0.70 7.95
CA GLU A 88 3.13 0.32 7.59
C GLU A 88 4.16 0.76 8.65
N GLU A 89 3.99 1.96 9.22
CA GLU A 89 4.82 2.46 10.33
C GLU A 89 4.60 1.64 11.61
N ARG A 90 3.34 1.38 11.97
CA ARG A 90 3.01 0.53 13.14
C ARG A 90 3.64 -0.86 13.05
N LEU A 91 3.64 -1.45 11.86
CA LEU A 91 4.28 -2.76 11.61
C LEU A 91 5.81 -2.68 11.68
N ALA A 92 6.42 -1.54 11.36
CA ALA A 92 7.85 -1.33 11.53
C ALA A 92 8.25 -1.41 13.01
N ASP A 93 7.50 -0.73 13.88
CA ASP A 93 7.76 -0.72 15.32
C ASP A 93 7.61 -2.11 15.95
N ALA A 94 6.61 -2.88 15.50
CA ALA A 94 6.39 -4.25 15.96
C ALA A 94 7.56 -5.18 15.59
N ILE A 95 8.12 -5.04 14.38
CA ILE A 95 9.29 -5.80 13.95
C ILE A 95 10.53 -5.42 14.78
N VAL A 96 10.72 -4.13 15.06
CA VAL A 96 11.84 -3.64 15.88
C VAL A 96 11.74 -4.16 17.31
N ALA A 97 10.54 -4.16 17.90
CA ALA A 97 10.31 -4.70 19.24
C ALA A 97 10.67 -6.18 19.35
N VAL A 98 10.35 -7.00 18.34
CA VAL A 98 10.71 -8.42 18.29
C VAL A 98 12.22 -8.64 18.11
N GLY A 99 12.90 -7.75 17.37
CA GLY A 99 14.36 -7.81 17.16
C GLY A 99 15.20 -7.30 18.32
N GLY A 100 14.65 -6.44 19.17
CA GLY A 100 15.35 -5.83 20.31
C GLY A 100 15.52 -6.75 21.52
N ASP A 101 14.70 -7.80 21.65
CA ASP A 101 14.79 -8.80 22.73
C ASP A 101 15.83 -9.91 22.46
N ALA A 102 16.54 -9.84 21.33
CA ALA A 102 17.53 -10.83 20.91
C ALA A 102 19.00 -10.36 20.99
N SER A 103 19.31 -9.31 21.76
CA SER A 103 20.67 -8.80 21.97
C SER A 103 21.15 -8.90 23.42
#